data_AF-A0A645HFP4-F1
#
_entry.id   AF-A0A645HFP4-F1
#
_cell.length_a   1.000
_cell.length_b   1.000
_cell.length_c   1.000
_cell.angle_alpha   90.00
_cell.angle_beta   90.00
_cell.angle_gamma   90.00
#
_symmetry.space_group_name_H-M   'P 1'
#
loop_
_entity.id
_entity.type
_entity.pdbx_description
1 polymer ?
#
loop_
_entity_poly.entity_id
_entity_poly.type
_entity_poly.pdbx_seq_one_letter_code
_entity_poly.pdbx_strand_id
1 'polypeptide(L)'
;MNIQILDLAKKVAEGLGKPFEYDWYGDPDRRSYRVSFDKINKTLGYNTEFTFEMSALEIWKALEGGIISWQDPKTRTVNWYKTLLEWNKNLKKIGRHGEIL
;
A
#
# COMPACT_ATOMS: atom_id res chain seq x y z
N MET A 1 -11.29 12.24 2.40
CA MET A 1 -11.15 13.13 1.22
C MET A 1 -11.00 12.28 -0.04
N ASN A 2 -11.41 12.78 -1.21
CA ASN A 2 -11.10 12.16 -2.52
C ASN A 2 -9.91 12.91 -3.14
N ILE A 3 -8.96 12.19 -3.76
CA ILE A 3 -7.74 12.75 -4.34
C ILE A 3 -7.37 12.04 -5.65
N GLN A 4 -6.74 12.77 -6.58
CA GLN A 4 -6.20 12.22 -7.82
C GLN A 4 -4.77 11.69 -7.62
N ILE A 5 -4.37 10.68 -8.39
CA ILE A 5 -3.07 10.02 -8.19
C ILE A 5 -1.88 10.97 -8.38
N LEU A 6 -1.96 11.91 -9.32
CA LEU A 6 -0.90 12.89 -9.56
C LEU A 6 -0.74 13.85 -8.38
N ASP A 7 -1.84 14.32 -7.82
CA ASP A 7 -1.83 15.22 -6.65
C ASP A 7 -1.35 14.47 -5.40
N LEU A 8 -1.73 13.21 -5.25
CA LEU A 8 -1.21 12.35 -4.19
C LEU A 8 0.31 12.15 -4.32
N ALA A 9 0.83 11.93 -5.53
CA ALA A 9 2.27 11.77 -5.76
C ALA A 9 3.07 13.05 -5.41
N LYS A 10 2.53 14.22 -5.76
CA LYS A 10 3.12 15.52 -5.34
C LYS A 10 3.15 15.66 -3.82
N LYS A 11 2.05 15.30 -3.15
CA LYS A 11 1.94 15.35 -1.68
C LYS A 11 2.95 14.42 -1.01
N VAL A 12 3.22 13.25 -1.59
CA VAL A 12 4.29 12.36 -1.13
C VAL A 12 5.66 13.03 -1.25
N ALA A 13 6.01 13.60 -2.41
CA ALA A 13 7.29 14.29 -2.59
C ALA A 13 7.46 15.49 -1.64
N GLU A 14 6.39 16.27 -1.44
CA GLU A 14 6.31 17.37 -0.48
C GLU A 14 6.59 16.89 0.95
N GLY A 15 5.91 15.82 1.40
CA GLY A 15 6.13 15.25 2.73
C GLY A 15 7.54 14.72 2.96
N LEU A 16 8.23 14.32 1.89
CA LEU A 16 9.62 13.87 1.93
C LEU A 16 10.64 15.00 1.80
N GLY A 17 10.19 16.22 1.47
CA GLY A 17 11.09 17.34 1.14
C GLY A 17 11.97 17.06 -0.09
N LYS A 18 11.47 16.28 -1.05
CA LYS A 18 12.20 15.88 -2.27
C LYS A 18 11.60 16.55 -3.52
N PRO A 19 12.40 16.80 -4.57
CA PRO A 19 11.87 17.28 -5.84
C PRO A 19 10.84 16.28 -6.39
N PHE A 20 9.75 16.80 -6.92
CA PHE A 20 8.72 15.99 -7.55
C PHE A 20 9.11 15.71 -9.01
N GLU A 21 9.54 14.47 -9.26
CA GLU A 21 9.83 13.94 -10.59
C GLU A 21 8.89 12.75 -10.85
N TYR A 22 8.31 12.69 -12.03
CA TYR A 22 7.38 11.61 -12.41
C TYR A 22 7.49 11.29 -13.89
N ASP A 23 7.18 10.03 -14.21
CA ASP A 23 7.01 9.55 -15.57
C ASP A 23 5.71 8.73 -15.63
N TRP A 24 4.88 9.01 -16.63
CA TRP A 24 3.66 8.22 -16.86
C TRP A 24 4.03 7.01 -17.68
N TYR A 25 3.82 5.83 -17.10
CA TYR A 25 4.08 4.56 -17.78
C TYR A 25 2.83 3.66 -17.76
N GLY A 26 2.76 2.75 -18.74
CA GLY A 26 1.64 1.82 -18.89
C GLY A 26 0.43 2.43 -19.61
N ASP A 27 -0.69 1.71 -19.54
CA ASP A 27 -1.92 2.13 -20.21
C ASP A 27 -2.68 3.19 -19.39
N PRO A 28 -3.39 4.15 -20.04
CA PRO A 28 -4.18 5.15 -19.34
C PRO A 28 -5.22 4.52 -18.40
N ASP A 29 -5.10 4.82 -17.11
CA ASP A 29 -6.09 4.40 -16.12
C ASP A 29 -7.30 5.35 -16.13
N ARG A 30 -8.45 4.85 -16.55
CA ARG A 30 -9.71 5.62 -16.64
C ARG A 30 -10.62 5.41 -15.43
N ARG A 31 -10.19 4.65 -14.43
CA ARG A 31 -10.98 4.40 -13.23
C ARG A 31 -11.08 5.68 -12.41
N SER A 32 -12.30 5.97 -11.95
CA SER A 32 -12.56 7.11 -11.08
C SER A 32 -13.43 6.65 -9.93
N TYR A 33 -12.90 6.74 -8.71
CA TYR A 33 -13.62 6.43 -7.49
C TYR A 33 -13.88 7.73 -6.73
N ARG A 34 -15.14 7.93 -6.34
CA ARG A 34 -15.54 9.02 -5.45
C ARG A 34 -16.36 8.44 -4.32
N VAL A 35 -15.86 8.56 -3.11
CA VAL A 35 -16.51 8.06 -1.90
C VAL A 35 -17.01 9.21 -1.04
N SER A 36 -18.11 8.97 -0.33
CA SER A 36 -18.65 9.89 0.68
C SER A 36 -18.09 9.54 2.05
N PHE A 37 -17.74 10.56 2.82
CA PHE A 37 -17.29 10.43 4.22
C PHE A 37 -18.38 10.89 5.21
N ASP A 38 -19.58 11.22 4.71
CA ASP A 38 -20.67 11.76 5.52
C ASP A 38 -21.08 10.80 6.64
N LYS A 39 -21.20 9.51 6.33
CA LYS A 39 -21.69 8.53 7.32
C LYS A 39 -20.75 8.44 8.51
N ILE A 40 -19.45 8.31 8.27
CA ILE A 40 -18.47 8.16 9.35
C ILE A 40 -18.36 9.45 10.18
N ASN A 41 -18.41 10.62 9.51
CA ASN A 41 -18.41 11.92 10.19
C ASN A 41 -19.68 12.14 11.03
N LYS A 42 -20.88 11.90 10.47
CA LYS A 42 -22.16 12.15 11.16
C LYS A 42 -22.47 11.13 12.25
N THR A 43 -22.12 9.86 12.03
CA THR A 43 -22.44 8.79 12.98
C THR A 43 -21.43 8.69 14.11
N LEU A 44 -20.14 8.91 13.83
CA LEU A 44 -19.07 8.71 14.81
C LEU A 44 -18.34 10.00 15.20
N GLY A 45 -18.65 11.14 14.55
CA GLY A 45 -17.90 12.38 14.75
C GLY A 45 -16.48 12.35 14.19
N TYR A 46 -16.11 11.28 13.48
CA TYR A 46 -14.72 11.03 13.10
C TYR A 46 -14.28 11.89 11.91
N ASN A 47 -13.06 12.42 12.01
CA ASN A 47 -12.33 13.09 10.95
C ASN A 47 -10.88 12.62 10.94
N THR A 48 -10.25 12.64 9.77
CA THR A 48 -8.84 12.27 9.63
C THR A 48 -7.94 13.33 10.24
N GLU A 49 -7.04 12.92 11.13
CA GLU A 49 -6.05 13.81 11.76
C GLU A 49 -4.72 13.88 11.00
N PHE A 50 -4.42 12.83 10.22
CA PHE A 50 -3.17 12.70 9.48
C PHE A 50 -3.32 13.15 8.03
N THR A 51 -2.32 13.89 7.54
CA THR A 51 -2.22 14.27 6.12
C THR A 51 -1.39 13.26 5.33
N PHE A 52 -1.45 13.35 4.00
CA PHE A 52 -0.65 12.49 3.12
C PHE A 52 0.86 12.70 3.34
N GLU A 53 1.28 13.95 3.55
CA GLU A 53 2.66 14.34 3.81
C GLU A 53 3.17 13.72 5.12
N MET A 54 2.37 13.79 6.20
CA MET A 54 2.71 13.18 7.49
C MET A 54 2.90 11.67 7.36
N SER A 55 1.96 10.99 6.70
CA SER A 55 2.06 9.54 6.48
C SER A 55 3.20 9.15 5.55
N ALA A 56 3.48 9.95 4.51
CA ALA A 56 4.62 9.71 3.62
C ALA A 56 5.94 9.77 4.39
N LEU A 57 6.10 10.77 5.27
CA LEU A 57 7.28 10.91 6.10
C LEU A 57 7.42 9.78 7.13
N GLU A 58 6.31 9.33 7.72
CA GLU A 58 6.28 8.19 8.65
C GLU A 58 6.78 6.91 7.97
N ILE A 59 6.19 6.56 6.81
CA ILE A 59 6.56 5.37 6.05
C ILE A 59 8.02 5.43 5.59
N TRP A 60 8.48 6.60 5.13
CA TRP A 60 9.87 6.80 4.74
C TRP A 60 10.84 6.55 5.88
N LYS A 61 10.59 7.11 7.06
CA LYS A 61 11.42 6.87 8.25
C LYS A 61 11.44 5.39 8.64
N ALA A 62 10.32 4.69 8.52
CA ALA A 62 10.25 3.26 8.81
C ALA A 62 11.06 2.42 7.80
N LEU A 63 11.08 2.80 6.53
CA LEU A 63 11.91 2.17 5.50
C LEU A 63 13.40 2.47 5.71
N GLU A 64 13.76 3.74 5.93
CA GLU A 64 15.14 4.18 6.12
C GLU A 64 15.74 3.60 7.41
N GLY A 65 14.94 3.55 8.48
CA GLY A 65 15.31 2.95 9.76
C GLY A 65 15.28 1.42 9.79
N GLY A 66 14.92 0.75 8.70
CA GLY A 66 14.89 -0.72 8.60
C GLY A 66 13.79 -1.41 9.41
N ILE A 67 12.83 -0.65 9.95
CA ILE A 67 11.63 -1.20 10.62
C ILE A 67 10.78 -1.96 9.58
N ILE A 68 10.67 -1.39 8.38
CA ILE A 68 10.09 -2.03 7.21
C ILE A 68 11.23 -2.43 6.28
N SER A 69 11.43 -3.73 6.08
CA SER A 69 12.46 -4.24 5.17
C SER A 69 11.92 -4.44 3.76
N TRP A 70 12.59 -3.87 2.76
CA TRP A 70 12.34 -4.15 1.35
C TRP A 70 12.62 -5.61 0.95
N GLN A 71 13.43 -6.31 1.75
CA GLN A 71 13.75 -7.71 1.51
C GLN A 71 12.68 -8.66 2.05
N ASP A 72 11.81 -8.20 2.96
CA ASP A 72 10.69 -9.02 3.44
C ASP A 72 9.64 -9.13 2.30
N PRO A 73 9.38 -10.34 1.76
CA PRO A 73 8.39 -10.51 0.70
C PRO A 73 6.99 -10.04 1.11
N LYS A 74 6.66 -10.02 2.41
CA LYS A 74 5.35 -9.58 2.93
C LYS A 74 5.08 -8.10 2.69
N THR A 75 6.13 -7.27 2.57
CA THR A 75 5.99 -5.83 2.27
C THR A 75 5.73 -5.57 0.78
N ARG A 76 5.80 -6.62 -0.06
CA ARG A 76 5.62 -6.58 -1.51
C ARG A 76 4.53 -7.54 -1.95
N THR A 77 3.29 -7.04 -2.10
CA THR A 77 2.09 -7.85 -2.35
C THR A 77 2.26 -8.94 -3.42
N VAL A 78 2.82 -8.61 -4.59
CA VAL A 78 3.02 -9.59 -5.67
C VAL A 78 4.03 -10.67 -5.29
N ASN A 79 5.11 -10.33 -4.59
CA ASN A 79 6.07 -11.31 -4.10
C ASN A 79 5.44 -12.20 -3.04
N TRP A 80 4.74 -11.62 -2.07
CA TRP A 80 4.06 -12.39 -1.04
C TRP A 80 3.05 -13.37 -1.64
N TYR A 81 2.27 -12.92 -2.63
CA TYR A 81 1.33 -13.78 -3.33
C TYR A 81 2.04 -14.96 -4.03
N LYS A 82 3.16 -14.71 -4.71
CA LYS A 82 3.98 -15.78 -5.30
C LYS A 82 4.47 -16.77 -4.25
N THR A 83 4.95 -16.28 -3.10
CA THR A 83 5.38 -17.13 -1.97
C THR A 83 4.22 -18.00 -1.47
N LEU A 84 3.03 -17.44 -1.26
CA LEU A 84 1.86 -18.18 -0.80
C LEU A 84 1.41 -19.25 -1.82
N LEU A 85 1.45 -18.93 -3.11
CA LEU A 85 1.12 -19.90 -4.17
C LEU A 85 2.12 -21.06 -4.21
N GLU A 86 3.40 -20.77 -4.04
CA GLU A 86 4.45 -21.78 -3.97
C GLU A 86 4.28 -22.70 -2.76
N TRP A 87 4.02 -22.12 -1.58
CA TRP A 87 3.73 -22.88 -0.37
C TRP A 87 2.52 -23.79 -0.54
N ASN A 88 1.41 -23.27 -1.06
CA ASN A 88 0.21 -24.05 -1.35
C ASN A 88 0.51 -25.22 -2.31
N LYS A 89 1.33 -24.99 -3.34
CA LYS A 89 1.76 -26.05 -4.28
C LYS A 89 2.60 -27.12 -3.57
N ASN A 90 3.53 -26.73 -2.70
CA ASN A 90 4.43 -27.65 -2.01
C ASN A 90 3.70 -28.45 -0.92
N LEU A 91 2.83 -27.81 -0.14
CA LEU A 91 2.00 -28.48 0.86
C LEU A 91 1.11 -29.56 0.23
N LYS A 92 0.51 -29.29 -0.95
CA LYS A 92 -0.26 -30.28 -1.70
C LYS A 92 0.55 -31.48 -2.21
N LYS A 93 1.86 -31.33 -2.40
CA LYS A 93 2.75 -32.43 -2.82
C LYS A 93 3.16 -33.31 -1.65
N ILE A 94 3.34 -32.71 -0.47
CA ILE A 94 3.83 -33.39 0.73
C ILE A 94 2.67 -34.04 1.49
N GLY A 95 1.51 -33.39 1.55
CA GLY A 95 0.33 -33.93 2.22
C GLY A 95 -0.35 -35.04 1.42
N ARG A 96 -0.26 -36.28 1.89
CA ARG A 96 -1.28 -37.30 1.59
C ARG A 96 -2.48 -37.01 2.50
N HIS A 97 -3.66 -36.77 1.91
CA HIS A 97 -4.92 -36.57 2.64
C HIS A 97 -5.01 -35.36 3.59
N GLY A 98 -4.34 -34.25 3.28
CA GLY A 98 -4.62 -32.96 3.95
C GLY A 98 -4.02 -32.80 5.36
N GLU A 99 -3.26 -33.77 5.85
CA GLU A 99 -2.46 -33.63 7.06
C GLU A 99 -1.01 -33.23 6.71
N ILE A 100 -0.50 -32.22 7.41
CA ILE A 100 0.89 -31.79 7.34
C ILE A 100 1.68 -32.70 8.29
N LEU A 101 2.61 -33.50 7.74
CA LEU A 101 3.57 -34.31 8.51
C LEU A 101 4.52 -33.44 9.35
#